data_AF-A0A2L0BCJ0-F1
#
_entry.id   AF-A0A2L0BCJ0-F1
#
_cell.length_a   1.000
_cell.length_b   1.000
_cell.length_c   1.000
_cell.angle_alpha   90.00
_cell.angle_beta   90.00
_cell.angle_gamma   90.00
#
_symmetry.space_group_name_H-M   'P 1'
#
loop_
_entity.id
_entity.type
_entity.pdbx_description
1 polymer ?
#
loop_
_entity_poly.entity_id
_entity_poly.type
_entity_poly.pdbx_seq_one_letter_code
_entity_poly.pdbx_strand_id
1 'polypeptide(L)'
;AVGIHGEDIDAAIETYNLLSERYFTHASPTLFNAASPNSQMSSCFLLMMPEDSIEGIAKCLTQCMLISKSAGGIGVNVHNIRAKGTNVGTEIAGTKGISNGLVPMLRVFNNAATYVDQGGNKRPGAFAIYLEPWHADVFEFLNLKKNTGKEEMRARDLFYALWIPDLFMKRVEADGTWSLMCAHQSPGLSDCWGEEFEKLYEGYEAEGNFIRQVPARTLWKAITTSQVETGTPYMLYKDACNRKSNQQNLGTIKSSNLCTEIVEYTSPDEIAVCNLASIAVNMFVIPDKKTYDFEMLKKITKVVTKNLDKVIDVNYYPLPEARNSNMRHRPIGIGIQGLADAFILLRMPFDSEEAALLNRQIFETIYYGALEASCEIAEKVGPYSSYEGSPVSKGILQYDMWNVTPTDLWDWAVLKEKIAKHGVRNSLLMAPMPTASTAQILGNNESMEPYTSNIYTRRVLAGEFQVVNHHLLKDLTERGLWNDLMKNQILANSGSIQNIPGIPDDIKAL
;
A
#
# COMPACT_ATOMS: atom_id res chain seq x y z
N ALA A 1 9.92 -3.12 -21.73
CA ALA A 1 11.27 -2.59 -22.06
C ALA A 1 11.17 -1.39 -23.00
N VAL A 2 10.89 -1.57 -24.30
CA VAL A 2 10.81 -0.45 -25.28
C VAL A 2 9.82 0.63 -24.86
N GLY A 3 8.62 0.27 -24.37
CA GLY A 3 7.64 1.27 -23.90
C GLY A 3 8.09 2.14 -22.72
N ILE A 4 9.12 1.72 -21.98
CA ILE A 4 9.70 2.50 -20.86
C ILE A 4 10.90 3.32 -21.35
N HIS A 5 11.72 2.75 -22.23
CA HIS A 5 13.03 3.31 -22.59
C HIS A 5 13.06 4.06 -23.92
N GLY A 6 12.04 3.88 -24.78
CA GLY A 6 11.97 4.55 -26.08
C GLY A 6 13.21 4.24 -26.94
N GLU A 7 13.92 5.30 -27.33
CA GLU A 7 15.12 5.23 -28.17
C GLU A 7 16.40 4.82 -27.42
N ASP A 8 16.37 4.72 -26.09
CA ASP A 8 17.48 4.21 -25.29
C ASP A 8 17.52 2.67 -25.37
N ILE A 9 18.06 2.16 -26.48
CA ILE A 9 18.08 0.73 -26.82
C ILE A 9 18.91 -0.07 -25.80
N ASP A 10 20.02 0.48 -25.31
CA ASP A 10 20.88 -0.22 -24.34
C ASP A 10 20.12 -0.46 -23.03
N ALA A 11 19.44 0.55 -22.49
CA ALA A 11 18.58 0.37 -21.32
C ALA A 11 17.38 -0.55 -21.59
N ALA A 12 16.83 -0.51 -22.82
CA ALA A 12 15.77 -1.43 -23.21
C ALA A 12 16.22 -2.89 -23.20
N ILE A 13 17.42 -3.18 -23.71
CA ILE A 13 18.01 -4.53 -23.71
C ILE A 13 18.33 -4.97 -22.28
N GLU A 14 18.94 -4.10 -21.46
CA GLU A 14 19.21 -4.39 -20.04
C GLU A 14 17.92 -4.78 -19.31
N THR A 15 16.89 -3.94 -19.39
CA THR A 15 15.59 -4.21 -18.78
C THR A 15 14.94 -5.48 -19.33
N TYR A 16 15.03 -5.74 -20.64
CA TYR A 16 14.50 -6.96 -21.24
C TYR A 16 15.16 -8.21 -20.66
N ASN A 17 16.49 -8.26 -20.63
CA ASN A 17 17.23 -9.42 -20.12
C ASN A 17 16.82 -9.70 -18.67
N LEU A 18 16.83 -8.68 -17.81
CA LEU A 18 16.49 -8.84 -16.40
C LEU A 18 15.02 -9.25 -16.16
N LEU A 19 14.08 -8.74 -16.96
CA LEU A 19 12.68 -9.19 -16.92
C LEU A 19 12.54 -10.64 -17.40
N SER A 20 13.23 -11.01 -18.49
CA SER A 20 13.15 -12.34 -19.09
C SER A 20 13.79 -13.43 -18.21
N GLU A 21 14.84 -13.07 -17.47
CA GLU A 21 15.50 -13.91 -16.48
C GLU A 21 14.78 -13.91 -15.13
N ARG A 22 13.70 -13.13 -15.00
CA ARG A 22 12.78 -13.06 -13.83
C ARG A 22 13.40 -12.44 -12.57
N TYR A 23 14.42 -11.60 -12.68
CA TYR A 23 14.99 -10.90 -11.52
C TYR A 23 14.01 -9.94 -10.85
N PHE A 24 13.14 -9.32 -11.65
CA PHE A 24 12.07 -8.47 -11.17
C PHE A 24 10.93 -8.46 -12.20
N THR A 25 9.82 -7.83 -11.84
CA THR A 25 8.76 -7.52 -12.79
C THR A 25 8.11 -6.18 -12.48
N HIS A 26 7.60 -5.51 -13.51
CA HIS A 26 6.77 -4.33 -13.34
C HIS A 26 5.34 -4.73 -12.95
N ALA A 27 4.59 -3.80 -12.35
CA ALA A 27 3.19 -4.06 -12.00
C ALA A 27 2.32 -4.30 -13.23
N SER A 28 1.18 -4.99 -13.02
CA SER A 28 0.28 -5.40 -14.10
C SER A 28 -0.13 -4.27 -15.06
N PRO A 29 -0.44 -3.03 -14.63
CA PRO A 29 -0.77 -1.94 -15.55
C PRO A 29 0.38 -1.60 -16.51
N THR A 30 1.63 -1.60 -16.03
CA THR A 30 2.80 -1.43 -16.89
C THR A 30 2.93 -2.59 -17.88
N LEU A 31 2.74 -3.84 -17.44
CA LEU A 31 2.80 -5.02 -18.32
C LEU A 31 1.71 -5.00 -19.40
N PHE A 32 0.51 -4.51 -19.07
CA PHE A 32 -0.61 -4.45 -20.02
C PHE A 32 -0.50 -3.30 -21.02
N ASN A 33 -0.01 -2.14 -20.58
CA ASN A 33 -0.22 -0.90 -21.32
C ASN A 33 1.07 -0.26 -21.84
N ALA A 34 2.27 -0.71 -21.45
CA ALA A 34 3.51 -0.15 -21.99
C ALA A 34 3.55 -0.28 -23.52
N ALA A 35 3.86 0.82 -24.22
CA ALA A 35 3.82 0.94 -25.68
C ALA A 35 2.42 0.84 -26.33
N SER A 36 1.34 0.97 -25.54
CA SER A 36 -0.01 1.15 -26.07
C SER A 36 -0.29 2.63 -26.41
N PRO A 37 -1.31 2.93 -27.24
CA PRO A 37 -1.67 4.32 -27.59
C PRO A 37 -1.91 5.23 -26.38
N ASN A 38 -2.49 4.68 -25.31
CA ASN A 38 -2.68 5.36 -24.03
C ASN A 38 -1.98 4.54 -22.93
N SER A 39 -0.66 4.74 -22.82
CA SER A 39 0.21 4.00 -21.89
C SER A 39 0.02 4.43 -20.43
N GLN A 40 -1.15 4.14 -19.85
CA GLN A 40 -1.37 4.26 -18.41
C GLN A 40 -0.69 3.07 -17.73
N MET A 41 0.41 3.32 -17.03
CA MET A 41 1.30 2.31 -16.45
C MET A 41 1.31 2.32 -14.91
N SER A 42 0.78 3.38 -14.29
CA SER A 42 0.69 3.52 -12.83
C SER A 42 -0.44 2.67 -12.23
N SER A 43 -0.24 2.15 -11.01
CA SER A 43 -1.17 1.16 -10.44
C SER A 43 -2.20 1.73 -9.48
N CYS A 44 -1.82 2.76 -8.73
CA CYS A 44 -2.59 3.24 -7.60
C CYS A 44 -2.69 4.75 -7.62
N PHE A 45 -3.85 5.24 -7.18
CA PHE A 45 -4.17 6.65 -7.06
C PHE A 45 -4.71 6.94 -5.67
N LEU A 46 -4.30 8.06 -5.09
CA LEU A 46 -4.80 8.54 -3.80
C LEU A 46 -5.48 9.88 -4.01
N LEU A 47 -6.70 10.02 -3.52
CA LEU A 47 -7.49 11.24 -3.63
C LEU A 47 -7.91 11.70 -2.24
N MET A 48 -8.01 13.01 -2.09
CA MET A 48 -8.83 13.59 -1.03
C MET A 48 -10.12 14.13 -1.60
N MET A 49 -11.17 14.07 -0.80
CA MET A 49 -12.41 14.77 -1.11
C MET A 49 -12.11 16.28 -1.19
N PRO A 50 -12.27 16.94 -2.36
CA PRO A 50 -11.79 18.31 -2.53
C PRO A 50 -12.47 19.31 -1.60
N GLU A 51 -13.79 19.19 -1.43
CA GLU A 51 -14.62 20.11 -0.66
C GLU A 51 -15.82 19.36 -0.05
N ASP A 52 -16.32 19.86 1.08
CA ASP A 52 -17.59 19.44 1.69
C ASP A 52 -18.79 20.15 1.02
N SER A 53 -18.97 19.88 -0.27
CA SER A 53 -20.00 20.43 -1.15
C SER A 53 -20.48 19.38 -2.15
N ILE A 54 -21.64 19.57 -2.76
CA ILE A 54 -22.13 18.64 -3.81
C ILE A 54 -21.20 18.67 -5.02
N GLU A 55 -20.68 19.85 -5.36
CA GLU A 55 -19.71 20.07 -6.42
C GLU A 55 -18.39 19.34 -6.13
N GLY A 56 -17.88 19.42 -4.90
CA GLY A 56 -16.69 18.70 -4.45
C GLY A 56 -16.87 17.18 -4.50
N ILE A 57 -18.01 16.69 -4.02
CA ILE A 57 -18.37 15.26 -4.07
C ILE A 57 -18.47 14.78 -5.52
N ALA A 58 -19.16 15.52 -6.39
CA ALA A 58 -19.31 15.18 -7.80
C ALA A 58 -17.98 15.21 -8.56
N LYS A 59 -17.10 16.18 -8.24
CA LYS A 59 -15.73 16.24 -8.79
C LYS A 59 -14.95 15.00 -8.38
N CYS A 60 -14.92 14.66 -7.10
CA CYS A 60 -14.22 13.48 -6.59
C CYS A 60 -14.72 12.19 -7.25
N LEU A 61 -16.05 12.02 -7.35
CA LEU A 61 -16.66 10.85 -7.98
C LEU A 61 -16.26 10.74 -9.46
N THR A 62 -16.29 11.86 -10.19
CA THR A 62 -15.88 11.92 -11.60
C THR A 62 -14.41 11.53 -11.76
N GLN A 63 -13.53 12.03 -10.89
CA GLN A 63 -12.12 11.67 -10.87
C GLN A 63 -11.93 10.17 -10.62
N CYS A 64 -12.63 9.58 -9.63
CA CYS A 64 -12.62 8.14 -9.38
C CYS A 64 -13.08 7.32 -10.59
N MET A 65 -14.16 7.74 -11.27
CA MET A 65 -14.65 7.04 -12.47
C MET A 65 -13.63 7.09 -13.63
N LEU A 66 -12.98 8.23 -13.86
CA LEU A 66 -11.98 8.37 -14.92
C LEU A 66 -10.70 7.55 -14.64
N ILE A 67 -10.28 7.47 -13.38
CA ILE A 67 -9.18 6.61 -12.94
C ILE A 67 -9.57 5.13 -13.07
N SER A 68 -10.76 4.74 -12.58
CA SER A 68 -11.24 3.36 -12.65
C SER A 68 -11.36 2.88 -14.09
N LYS A 69 -11.84 3.73 -15.02
CA LYS A 69 -11.84 3.42 -16.46
C LYS A 69 -10.45 3.02 -16.98
N SER A 70 -9.41 3.57 -16.40
CA SER A 70 -8.00 3.33 -16.78
C SER A 70 -7.33 2.26 -15.90
N ALA A 71 -8.10 1.40 -15.23
CA ALA A 71 -7.63 0.28 -14.42
C ALA A 71 -6.80 0.61 -13.17
N GLY A 72 -6.90 1.84 -12.66
CA GLY A 72 -6.23 2.27 -11.42
C GLY A 72 -6.99 1.88 -10.16
N GLY A 73 -6.29 1.32 -9.16
CA GLY A 73 -6.83 1.15 -7.80
C GLY A 73 -6.85 2.47 -7.05
N ILE A 74 -7.88 2.74 -6.24
CA ILE A 74 -8.12 4.06 -5.66
C ILE A 74 -8.18 3.99 -4.12
N GLY A 75 -7.49 4.90 -3.44
CA GLY A 75 -7.75 5.28 -2.06
C GLY A 75 -8.38 6.68 -2.01
N VAL A 76 -9.46 6.87 -1.24
CA VAL A 76 -10.13 8.16 -1.05
C VAL A 76 -10.30 8.44 0.44
N ASN A 77 -9.80 9.57 0.94
CA ASN A 77 -10.22 10.04 2.26
C ASN A 77 -11.50 10.90 2.18
N VAL A 78 -12.38 10.70 3.15
CA VAL A 78 -13.67 11.41 3.26
C VAL A 78 -13.84 12.09 4.63
N HIS A 79 -12.73 12.35 5.32
CA HIS A 79 -12.69 12.90 6.68
C HIS A 79 -13.40 14.25 6.81
N ASN A 80 -13.35 15.06 5.77
CA ASN A 80 -13.85 16.44 5.73
C ASN A 80 -15.35 16.55 5.42
N ILE A 81 -16.03 15.46 5.05
CA ILE A 81 -17.47 15.49 4.79
C ILE A 81 -18.23 15.62 6.10
N ARG A 82 -19.25 16.48 6.13
CA ARG A 82 -20.06 16.68 7.33
C ARG A 82 -20.86 15.42 7.71
N ALA A 83 -20.91 15.13 9.01
CA ALA A 83 -21.62 13.99 9.56
C ALA A 83 -23.15 14.12 9.45
N LYS A 84 -23.86 12.99 9.56
CA LYS A 84 -25.32 12.93 9.58
C LYS A 84 -25.91 13.82 10.68
N GLY A 85 -27.01 14.52 10.39
CA GLY A 85 -27.68 15.37 11.39
C GLY A 85 -27.07 16.77 11.51
N THR A 86 -25.94 17.04 10.86
CA THR A 86 -25.34 18.37 10.82
C THR A 86 -26.21 19.29 9.97
N ASN A 87 -26.62 20.43 10.54
CA ASN A 87 -27.38 21.45 9.81
C ASN A 87 -26.54 21.99 8.65
N VAL A 88 -27.14 22.02 7.46
CA VAL A 88 -26.59 22.73 6.31
C VAL A 88 -27.02 24.19 6.49
N GLY A 89 -26.19 25.04 7.08
CA GLY A 89 -26.65 26.38 7.46
C GLY A 89 -25.59 27.48 7.46
N THR A 90 -25.62 28.30 6.42
CA THR A 90 -25.63 29.76 6.56
C THR A 90 -26.70 30.30 5.63
N GLU A 91 -27.23 31.50 5.90
CA GLU A 91 -28.32 32.20 5.19
C GLU A 91 -28.12 32.39 3.67
N ILE A 92 -27.03 31.85 3.10
CA ILE A 92 -26.56 32.02 1.73
C ILE A 92 -26.65 30.72 0.90
N ALA A 93 -27.00 29.56 1.47
CA ALA A 93 -26.97 28.26 0.76
C ALA A 93 -28.34 27.60 0.45
N GLY A 94 -29.41 28.39 0.28
CA GLY A 94 -30.65 28.03 -0.47
C GLY A 94 -31.53 26.85 -0.02
N THR A 95 -31.05 25.94 0.82
CA THR A 95 -31.77 24.74 1.27
C THR A 95 -31.66 24.64 2.79
N LYS A 96 -32.80 24.73 3.50
CA LYS A 96 -32.88 24.51 4.96
C LYS A 96 -32.79 23.02 5.30
N GLY A 97 -31.74 22.37 4.84
CA GLY A 97 -31.56 20.91 4.89
C GLY A 97 -30.68 20.44 6.05
N ILE A 98 -30.84 19.17 6.41
CA ILE A 98 -29.97 18.45 7.35
C ILE A 98 -29.15 17.45 6.54
N SER A 99 -27.85 17.32 6.81
CA SER A 99 -27.00 16.34 6.14
C SER A 99 -27.45 14.91 6.42
N ASN A 100 -27.45 14.07 5.38
CA ASN A 100 -27.69 12.64 5.54
C ASN A 100 -26.41 11.84 5.89
N GLY A 101 -25.25 12.51 5.97
CA GLY A 101 -23.96 11.94 6.36
C GLY A 101 -23.29 11.08 5.29
N LEU A 102 -22.29 10.30 5.71
CA LEU A 102 -21.42 9.53 4.82
C LEU A 102 -22.13 8.39 4.08
N VAL A 103 -23.07 7.70 4.74
CA VAL A 103 -23.64 6.45 4.19
C VAL A 103 -24.28 6.64 2.82
N PRO A 104 -25.19 7.61 2.58
CA PRO A 104 -25.79 7.79 1.26
C PRO A 104 -24.78 8.24 0.21
N MET A 105 -23.79 9.07 0.58
CA MET A 105 -22.72 9.47 -0.33
C MET A 105 -21.91 8.24 -0.78
N LEU A 106 -21.47 7.40 0.16
CA LEU A 106 -20.67 6.22 -0.15
C LEU A 106 -21.44 5.19 -0.98
N ARG A 107 -22.78 5.14 -0.89
CA ARG A 107 -23.58 4.32 -1.81
C ARG A 107 -23.50 4.78 -3.27
N VAL A 108 -23.36 6.08 -3.52
CA VAL A 108 -23.12 6.60 -4.87
C VAL A 108 -21.75 6.13 -5.38
N PHE A 109 -20.71 6.22 -4.54
CA PHE A 109 -19.38 5.70 -4.87
C PHE A 109 -19.39 4.19 -5.11
N ASN A 110 -20.14 3.44 -4.31
CA ASN A 110 -20.30 1.99 -4.49
C ASN A 110 -20.86 1.65 -5.88
N ASN A 111 -21.95 2.30 -6.27
CA ASN A 111 -22.58 2.07 -7.57
C ASN A 111 -21.68 2.53 -8.74
N ALA A 112 -20.87 3.57 -8.54
CA ALA A 112 -19.90 3.98 -9.54
C ALA A 112 -18.76 2.96 -9.70
N ALA A 113 -18.29 2.37 -8.59
CA ALA A 113 -17.26 1.33 -8.60
C ALA A 113 -17.72 0.08 -9.38
N THR A 114 -18.99 -0.30 -9.24
CA THR A 114 -19.57 -1.44 -9.97
C THR A 114 -19.92 -1.11 -11.42
N TYR A 115 -20.30 0.14 -11.71
CA TYR A 115 -20.59 0.58 -13.08
C TYR A 115 -19.33 0.69 -13.96
N VAL A 116 -18.23 1.22 -13.42
CA VAL A 116 -16.97 1.42 -14.16
C VAL A 116 -16.00 0.27 -13.91
N ASP A 117 -16.30 -0.88 -14.53
CA ASP A 117 -15.63 -2.18 -14.37
C ASP A 117 -14.33 -2.36 -15.20
N GLN A 118 -13.58 -1.27 -15.40
CA GLN A 118 -12.30 -1.25 -16.12
C GLN A 118 -12.38 -1.78 -17.58
N GLY A 119 -13.50 -1.56 -18.25
CA GLY A 119 -13.64 -1.77 -19.70
C GLY A 119 -14.14 -3.17 -20.10
N GLY A 120 -15.20 -3.66 -19.44
CA GLY A 120 -15.84 -4.94 -19.79
C GLY A 120 -15.40 -6.09 -18.90
N ASN A 121 -15.36 -5.84 -17.59
CA ASN A 121 -15.10 -6.81 -16.52
C ASN A 121 -13.70 -7.45 -16.55
N LYS A 122 -12.70 -6.75 -17.09
CA LYS A 122 -11.28 -7.17 -16.97
C LYS A 122 -10.84 -7.21 -15.51
N ARG A 123 -11.36 -6.27 -14.69
CA ARG A 123 -11.16 -6.21 -13.23
C ARG A 123 -12.23 -5.26 -12.63
N PRO A 124 -12.94 -5.63 -11.55
CA PRO A 124 -13.90 -4.73 -10.91
C PRO A 124 -13.24 -3.43 -10.41
N GLY A 125 -13.94 -2.30 -10.49
CA GLY A 125 -13.51 -1.05 -9.86
C GLY A 125 -13.37 -1.25 -8.34
N ALA A 126 -12.27 -0.77 -7.76
CA ALA A 126 -11.95 -1.02 -6.34
C ALA A 126 -11.48 0.26 -5.66
N PHE A 127 -12.31 0.80 -4.77
CA PHE A 127 -12.04 2.01 -4.02
C PHE A 127 -11.94 1.68 -2.52
N ALA A 128 -10.83 2.04 -1.88
CA ALA A 128 -10.71 2.03 -0.42
C ALA A 128 -11.05 3.41 0.13
N ILE A 129 -12.04 3.45 1.02
CA ILE A 129 -12.47 4.68 1.69
C ILE A 129 -11.76 4.76 3.05
N TYR A 130 -11.08 5.88 3.27
CA TYR A 130 -10.37 6.19 4.50
C TYR A 130 -11.18 7.14 5.37
N LEU A 131 -11.32 6.80 6.65
CA LEU A 131 -11.99 7.61 7.66
C LEU A 131 -11.19 7.67 8.97
N GLU A 132 -11.05 8.85 9.56
CA GLU A 132 -10.51 8.98 10.93
C GLU A 132 -11.56 8.59 11.98
N PRO A 133 -11.17 7.88 13.07
CA PRO A 133 -12.11 7.30 14.02
C PRO A 133 -12.84 8.32 14.91
N TRP A 134 -12.47 9.60 14.86
CA TRP A 134 -13.23 10.67 15.52
C TRP A 134 -14.49 11.06 14.74
N HIS A 135 -14.62 10.69 13.47
CA HIS A 135 -15.76 11.13 12.66
C HIS A 135 -17.09 10.56 13.19
N ALA A 136 -18.14 11.39 13.30
CA ALA A 136 -19.37 11.00 13.99
C ALA A 136 -20.15 9.84 13.36
N ASP A 137 -20.00 9.64 12.05
CA ASP A 137 -20.58 8.51 11.30
C ASP A 137 -19.71 7.22 11.34
N VAL A 138 -18.65 7.15 12.16
CA VAL A 138 -17.70 6.00 12.17
C VAL A 138 -18.37 4.66 12.45
N PHE A 139 -19.39 4.61 13.33
CA PHE A 139 -20.09 3.36 13.63
C PHE A 139 -20.87 2.84 12.43
N GLU A 140 -21.56 3.72 11.70
CA GLU A 140 -22.28 3.39 10.48
C GLU A 140 -21.29 2.98 9.37
N PHE A 141 -20.17 3.69 9.25
CA PHE A 141 -19.08 3.37 8.32
C PHE A 141 -18.57 1.94 8.52
N LEU A 142 -18.32 1.52 9.75
CA LEU A 142 -17.88 0.16 10.10
C LEU A 142 -18.89 -0.93 9.71
N ASN A 143 -20.15 -0.59 9.48
CA ASN A 143 -21.20 -1.53 9.12
C ASN A 143 -21.42 -1.66 7.60
N LEU A 144 -20.79 -0.82 6.77
CA LEU A 144 -21.10 -0.73 5.34
C LEU A 144 -20.78 -2.00 4.53
N LYS A 145 -19.74 -2.75 4.93
CA LYS A 145 -19.30 -4.00 4.28
C LYS A 145 -20.06 -5.24 4.79
N LYS A 146 -20.78 -5.13 5.91
CA LYS A 146 -21.41 -6.30 6.55
C LYS A 146 -22.46 -6.94 5.64
N ASN A 147 -22.51 -8.28 5.64
CA ASN A 147 -23.48 -9.02 4.85
C ASN A 147 -24.91 -8.83 5.37
N THR A 148 -25.09 -8.79 6.70
CA THR A 148 -26.39 -8.62 7.35
C THR A 148 -26.80 -7.15 7.47
N GLY A 149 -28.09 -6.87 7.65
CA GLY A 149 -28.68 -5.55 7.86
C GLY A 149 -29.35 -4.96 6.63
N LYS A 150 -29.85 -3.72 6.74
CA LYS A 150 -30.65 -3.07 5.69
C LYS A 150 -29.79 -2.65 4.50
N GLU A 151 -30.24 -2.94 3.29
CA GLU A 151 -29.48 -2.73 2.05
C GLU A 151 -29.18 -1.25 1.79
N GLU A 152 -30.11 -0.36 2.15
CA GLU A 152 -29.92 1.08 2.03
C GLU A 152 -28.83 1.65 2.95
N MET A 153 -28.32 0.84 3.87
CA MET A 153 -27.22 1.16 4.79
C MET A 153 -25.95 0.36 4.47
N ARG A 154 -25.80 -0.13 3.23
CA ARG A 154 -24.67 -0.96 2.80
C ARG A 154 -24.04 -0.43 1.52
N ALA A 155 -22.75 -0.69 1.40
CA ALA A 155 -21.92 -0.39 0.24
C ALA A 155 -20.80 -1.44 0.18
N ARG A 156 -21.13 -2.66 -0.26
CA ARG A 156 -20.27 -3.84 -0.11
C ARG A 156 -19.18 -3.95 -1.17
N ASP A 157 -19.24 -3.17 -2.24
CA ASP A 157 -18.25 -3.20 -3.31
C ASP A 157 -17.06 -2.29 -3.03
N LEU A 158 -17.20 -1.37 -2.06
CA LEU A 158 -16.12 -0.55 -1.54
C LEU A 158 -15.28 -1.31 -0.51
N PHE A 159 -14.03 -0.87 -0.32
CA PHE A 159 -13.16 -1.28 0.78
C PHE A 159 -13.11 -0.15 1.82
N TYR A 160 -12.82 -0.50 3.07
CA TYR A 160 -12.89 0.41 4.19
C TYR A 160 -11.59 0.39 4.97
N ALA A 161 -11.11 1.57 5.36
CA ALA A 161 -9.86 1.75 6.08
C ALA A 161 -10.03 2.83 7.16
N LEU A 162 -9.38 2.61 8.30
CA LEU A 162 -9.27 3.61 9.35
C LEU A 162 -7.92 4.29 9.30
N TRP A 163 -7.94 5.62 9.41
CA TRP A 163 -6.76 6.49 9.52
C TRP A 163 -6.63 6.95 10.97
N ILE A 164 -5.89 6.20 11.77
CA ILE A 164 -6.01 6.19 13.24
C ILE A 164 -4.95 7.10 13.87
N PRO A 165 -5.34 8.15 14.62
CA PRO A 165 -4.41 8.93 15.44
C PRO A 165 -3.97 8.14 16.67
N ASP A 166 -2.73 8.37 17.13
CA ASP A 166 -2.14 7.78 18.33
C ASP A 166 -3.04 8.02 19.56
N LEU A 167 -3.70 9.18 19.63
CA LEU A 167 -4.63 9.55 20.70
C LEU A 167 -5.78 8.55 20.86
N PHE A 168 -6.34 8.04 19.76
CA PHE A 168 -7.43 7.05 19.85
C PHE A 168 -6.94 5.80 20.56
N MET A 169 -5.74 5.31 20.19
CA MET A 169 -5.15 4.13 20.81
C MET A 169 -4.81 4.36 22.29
N LYS A 170 -4.26 5.53 22.63
CA LYS A 170 -4.03 5.95 24.04
C LYS A 170 -5.33 5.93 24.86
N ARG A 171 -6.43 6.46 24.31
CA ARG A 171 -7.74 6.49 24.96
C ARG A 171 -8.36 5.08 25.08
N VAL A 172 -8.15 4.18 24.11
CA VAL A 172 -8.58 2.77 24.20
C VAL A 172 -7.85 2.03 25.31
N GLU A 173 -6.53 2.19 25.40
CA GLU A 173 -5.69 1.58 26.43
C GLU A 173 -6.12 2.03 27.83
N ALA A 174 -6.25 3.34 28.03
CA ALA A 174 -6.62 3.97 29.29
C ALA A 174 -8.11 3.85 29.67
N ASP A 175 -8.94 3.19 28.85
CA ASP A 175 -10.40 3.13 29.00
C ASP A 175 -11.06 4.52 29.11
N GLY A 176 -10.54 5.47 28.34
CA GLY A 176 -10.97 6.86 28.33
C GLY A 176 -12.20 7.11 27.46
N THR A 177 -12.69 8.33 27.53
CA THR A 177 -13.74 8.85 26.65
C THR A 177 -13.17 9.20 25.27
N TRP A 178 -13.96 8.93 24.23
CA TRP A 178 -13.72 9.32 22.86
C TRP A 178 -14.88 10.17 22.34
N SER A 179 -14.57 11.39 21.90
CA SER A 179 -15.52 12.32 21.29
C SER A 179 -15.63 12.09 19.79
N LEU A 180 -16.88 11.95 19.35
CA LEU A 180 -17.26 11.83 17.95
C LEU A 180 -17.70 13.18 17.42
N MET A 181 -16.99 13.67 16.42
CA MET A 181 -17.07 15.04 15.91
C MET A 181 -17.52 15.08 14.45
N CYS A 182 -18.08 16.22 14.05
CA CYS A 182 -18.37 16.53 12.66
C CYS A 182 -17.29 17.47 12.13
N ALA A 183 -16.70 17.16 10.97
CA ALA A 183 -15.64 17.97 10.38
C ALA A 183 -16.03 19.45 10.14
N HIS A 184 -17.33 19.73 9.98
CA HIS A 184 -17.83 21.10 9.85
C HIS A 184 -17.85 21.87 11.19
N GLN A 185 -18.10 21.19 12.31
CA GLN A 185 -18.10 21.80 13.65
C GLN A 185 -16.70 21.84 14.26
N SER A 186 -15.86 20.87 13.92
CA SER A 186 -14.52 20.67 14.45
C SER A 186 -13.50 20.62 13.29
N PRO A 187 -13.31 21.72 12.55
CA PRO A 187 -12.47 21.74 11.35
C PRO A 187 -10.97 21.57 11.66
N GLY A 188 -10.19 21.16 10.65
CA GLY A 188 -8.73 21.06 10.74
C GLY A 188 -8.17 19.79 11.39
N LEU A 189 -9.01 18.93 11.97
CA LEU A 189 -8.56 17.67 12.58
C LEU A 189 -7.83 16.75 11.59
N SER A 190 -8.26 16.70 10.33
CA SER A 190 -7.58 15.93 9.28
C SER A 190 -6.39 16.64 8.63
N ASP A 191 -6.15 17.92 8.98
CA ASP A 191 -5.07 18.75 8.45
C ASP A 191 -3.85 18.83 9.39
N CYS A 192 -3.93 18.23 10.57
CA CYS A 192 -2.84 18.14 11.55
C CYS A 192 -2.66 16.69 12.04
N TRP A 193 -1.54 16.39 12.71
CA TRP A 193 -1.21 15.07 13.24
C TRP A 193 -0.37 15.17 14.53
N GLY A 194 -0.21 14.06 15.24
CA GLY A 194 0.59 13.99 16.47
C GLY A 194 0.11 14.95 17.55
N GLU A 195 1.05 15.67 18.18
CA GLU A 195 0.73 16.59 19.29
C GLU A 195 -0.17 17.75 18.88
N GLU A 196 -0.09 18.22 17.63
CA GLU A 196 -0.95 19.29 17.13
C GLU A 196 -2.40 18.80 17.02
N PHE A 197 -2.60 17.58 16.51
CA PHE A 197 -3.90 16.93 16.51
C PHE A 197 -4.44 16.73 17.93
N GLU A 198 -3.61 16.24 18.86
CA GLU A 198 -4.01 16.01 20.25
C GLU A 198 -4.54 17.30 20.89
N LYS A 199 -3.77 18.40 20.76
CA LYS A 199 -4.16 19.72 21.30
C LYS A 199 -5.45 20.24 20.69
N LEU A 200 -5.59 20.14 19.36
CA LEU A 200 -6.78 20.64 18.66
C LEU A 200 -8.03 19.83 19.03
N TYR A 201 -7.90 18.51 19.04
CA TYR A 201 -8.98 17.59 19.40
C TYR A 201 -9.46 17.82 20.84
N GLU A 202 -8.54 17.88 21.81
CA GLU A 202 -8.88 18.12 23.21
C GLU A 202 -9.43 19.53 23.46
N GLY A 203 -8.98 20.52 22.67
CA GLY A 203 -9.58 21.85 22.64
C GLY A 203 -11.07 21.80 22.26
N TYR A 204 -11.42 21.09 21.19
CA TYR A 204 -12.82 20.89 20.81
C TYR A 204 -13.61 20.09 21.86
N GLU A 205 -12.99 19.11 22.54
CA GLU A 205 -13.65 18.42 23.67
C GLU A 205 -14.00 19.41 24.80
N ALA A 206 -13.08 20.31 25.16
CA ALA A 206 -13.25 21.30 26.23
C ALA A 206 -14.32 22.37 25.90
N GLU A 207 -14.43 22.73 24.62
CA GLU A 207 -15.44 23.67 24.11
C GLU A 207 -16.84 23.04 23.97
N GLY A 208 -16.95 21.71 24.08
CA GLY A 208 -18.20 21.00 23.80
C GLY A 208 -18.51 20.85 22.31
N ASN A 209 -17.52 21.04 21.44
CA ASN A 209 -17.62 20.96 19.98
C ASN A 209 -17.53 19.49 19.51
N PHE A 210 -18.49 18.67 19.94
CA PHE A 210 -18.65 17.28 19.52
C PHE A 210 -20.13 16.89 19.38
N ILE A 211 -20.42 15.86 18.58
CA ILE A 211 -21.78 15.34 18.38
C ILE A 211 -22.18 14.40 19.51
N ARG A 212 -21.28 13.50 19.92
CA ARG A 212 -21.49 12.58 21.04
C ARG A 212 -20.16 12.10 21.61
N GLN A 213 -20.19 11.62 22.85
CA GLN A 213 -19.07 10.94 23.49
C GLN A 213 -19.40 9.47 23.73
N VAL A 214 -18.41 8.60 23.57
CA VAL A 214 -18.50 7.16 23.83
C VAL A 214 -17.26 6.69 24.59
N PRO A 215 -17.31 5.59 25.35
CA PRO A 215 -16.08 4.94 25.80
C PRO A 215 -15.26 4.51 24.58
N ALA A 216 -13.95 4.81 24.57
CA ALA A 216 -13.08 4.49 23.44
C ALA A 216 -13.10 2.98 23.12
N ARG A 217 -13.17 2.14 24.17
CA ARG A 217 -13.30 0.68 24.03
C ARG A 217 -14.60 0.22 23.35
N THR A 218 -15.67 1.01 23.42
CA THR A 218 -16.91 0.71 22.68
C THR A 218 -16.69 0.81 21.17
N LEU A 219 -16.00 1.87 20.71
CA LEU A 219 -15.62 1.99 19.30
C LEU A 219 -14.62 0.91 18.91
N TRP A 220 -13.60 0.64 19.73
CA TRP A 220 -12.65 -0.45 19.51
C TRP A 220 -13.33 -1.82 19.32
N LYS A 221 -14.32 -2.13 20.15
CA LYS A 221 -15.12 -3.36 20.00
C LYS A 221 -15.89 -3.41 18.69
N ALA A 222 -16.43 -2.28 18.23
CA ALA A 222 -17.11 -2.21 16.93
C ALA A 222 -16.15 -2.43 15.76
N ILE A 223 -14.93 -1.88 15.85
CA ILE A 223 -13.86 -2.08 14.85
C ILE A 223 -13.50 -3.56 14.74
N THR A 224 -13.16 -4.19 15.86
CA THR A 224 -12.77 -5.61 15.88
C THR A 224 -13.91 -6.54 15.47
N THR A 225 -15.15 -6.22 15.84
CA THR A 225 -16.33 -6.98 15.38
C THR A 225 -16.47 -6.91 13.85
N SER A 226 -16.26 -5.73 13.25
CA SER A 226 -16.32 -5.59 11.79
C SER A 226 -15.20 -6.38 11.10
N GLN A 227 -13.99 -6.38 11.67
CA GLN A 227 -12.85 -7.15 11.16
C GLN A 227 -13.09 -8.66 11.21
N VAL A 228 -13.67 -9.17 12.31
CA VAL A 228 -14.01 -10.59 12.42
C VAL A 228 -15.07 -10.99 11.38
N GLU A 229 -16.06 -10.14 11.12
CA GLU A 229 -17.13 -10.43 10.17
C GLU A 229 -16.73 -10.28 8.70
N THR A 230 -15.80 -9.37 8.39
CA THR A 230 -15.55 -8.92 7.00
C THR A 230 -14.09 -8.90 6.57
N GLY A 231 -13.14 -9.06 7.50
CA GLY A 231 -11.72 -8.83 7.26
C GLY A 231 -11.32 -7.35 7.18
N THR A 232 -12.26 -6.40 7.37
CA THR A 232 -12.05 -4.95 7.26
C THR A 232 -12.71 -4.22 8.45
N PRO A 233 -12.35 -2.97 8.79
CA PRO A 233 -11.49 -2.05 8.04
C PRO A 233 -9.99 -2.39 8.10
N TYR A 234 -9.25 -1.90 7.10
CA TYR A 234 -7.80 -1.79 7.17
C TYR A 234 -7.40 -0.86 8.31
N MET A 235 -6.22 -1.10 8.90
CA MET A 235 -5.72 -0.36 10.05
C MET A 235 -4.45 0.39 9.67
N LEU A 236 -4.51 1.71 9.61
CA LEU A 236 -3.35 2.55 9.35
C LEU A 236 -3.21 3.61 10.42
N TYR A 237 -1.98 3.81 10.90
CA TYR A 237 -1.68 4.74 11.99
C TYR A 237 -1.22 6.08 11.40
N LYS A 238 -2.13 7.06 11.42
CA LYS A 238 -1.97 8.40 10.85
C LYS A 238 -0.66 9.07 11.28
N ASP A 239 -0.39 9.05 12.58
CA ASP A 239 0.75 9.77 13.14
C ASP A 239 2.06 9.08 12.79
N ALA A 240 2.08 7.74 12.78
CA ALA A 240 3.25 6.99 12.30
C ALA A 240 3.53 7.26 10.81
N CYS A 241 2.48 7.31 9.99
CA CYS A 241 2.58 7.60 8.56
C CYS A 241 3.12 9.01 8.29
N ASN A 242 2.60 10.03 8.99
CA ASN A 242 3.01 11.41 8.83
C ASN A 242 4.42 11.67 9.38
N ARG A 243 4.70 11.22 10.61
CA ARG A 243 5.99 11.42 11.29
C ARG A 243 7.18 10.82 10.55
N LYS A 244 6.94 9.76 9.77
CA LYS A 244 7.97 8.93 9.13
C LYS A 244 7.85 8.92 7.61
N SER A 245 7.29 10.00 7.05
CA SER A 245 7.25 10.22 5.61
C SER A 245 8.27 11.27 5.20
N ASN A 246 9.00 11.00 4.11
CA ASN A 246 9.84 12.02 3.48
C ASN A 246 9.01 13.15 2.83
N GLN A 247 7.71 12.94 2.64
CA GLN A 247 6.77 13.95 2.13
C GLN A 247 6.14 14.80 3.24
N GLN A 248 6.56 14.68 4.50
CA GLN A 248 5.98 15.48 5.60
C GLN A 248 6.18 16.99 5.43
N ASN A 249 7.07 17.43 4.54
CA ASN A 249 7.25 18.84 4.18
C ASN A 249 6.11 19.40 3.30
N LEU A 250 5.24 18.55 2.75
CA LEU A 250 4.13 18.97 1.88
C LEU A 250 2.86 19.32 2.68
N GLY A 251 2.73 18.75 3.88
CA GLY A 251 1.56 18.88 4.74
C GLY A 251 1.10 17.52 5.27
N THR A 252 -0.05 17.49 5.94
CA THR A 252 -0.61 16.27 6.53
C THR A 252 -1.10 15.32 5.43
N ILE A 253 -0.57 14.10 5.44
CA ILE A 253 -1.01 12.98 4.62
C ILE A 253 -2.29 12.40 5.25
N LYS A 254 -3.33 12.23 4.42
CA LYS A 254 -4.71 11.96 4.86
C LYS A 254 -5.18 10.54 4.60
N SER A 255 -4.46 9.74 3.82
CA SER A 255 -4.84 8.37 3.51
C SER A 255 -3.66 7.57 2.98
N SER A 256 -3.90 6.28 2.80
CA SER A 256 -3.11 5.44 1.91
C SER A 256 -3.92 5.09 0.65
N ASN A 257 -3.45 4.15 -0.16
CA ASN A 257 -4.09 3.68 -1.38
C ASN A 257 -5.03 2.50 -1.13
N LEU A 258 -5.47 1.82 -2.20
CA LEU A 258 -6.29 0.62 -2.12
C LEU A 258 -5.67 -0.51 -1.27
N CYS A 259 -4.35 -0.69 -1.37
CA CYS A 259 -3.64 -1.85 -0.81
C CYS A 259 -2.80 -1.54 0.43
N THR A 260 -2.90 -0.32 0.97
CA THR A 260 -2.32 0.14 2.25
C THR A 260 -0.81 0.34 2.29
N GLU A 261 -0.10 0.16 1.17
CA GLU A 261 1.36 0.27 1.08
C GLU A 261 1.86 1.68 0.71
N ILE A 262 1.01 2.50 0.09
CA ILE A 262 1.40 3.84 -0.39
C ILE A 262 0.95 4.91 0.58
N VAL A 263 1.88 5.74 1.04
CA VAL A 263 1.61 6.86 1.96
C VAL A 263 2.14 8.13 1.30
N GLU A 264 1.29 8.73 0.47
CA GLU A 264 1.62 9.90 -0.35
C GLU A 264 0.66 11.07 -0.05
N TYR A 265 1.18 12.28 -0.16
CA TYR A 265 0.42 13.52 0.02
C TYR A 265 -0.67 13.70 -1.06
N THR A 266 -1.80 14.28 -0.66
CA THR A 266 -2.90 14.63 -1.57
C THR A 266 -3.46 15.99 -1.19
N SER A 267 -3.92 16.73 -2.19
CA SER A 267 -4.56 18.05 -2.06
C SER A 267 -5.69 18.19 -3.09
N PRO A 268 -6.50 19.27 -3.09
CA PRO A 268 -7.51 19.49 -4.11
C PRO A 268 -6.99 19.56 -5.56
N ASP A 269 -5.69 19.86 -5.73
CA ASP A 269 -4.98 19.98 -7.01
C ASP A 269 -3.92 18.87 -7.24
N GLU A 270 -3.77 17.93 -6.31
CA GLU A 270 -2.82 16.82 -6.39
C GLU A 270 -3.49 15.48 -6.05
N ILE A 271 -3.56 14.61 -7.05
CA ILE A 271 -3.92 13.19 -6.89
C ILE A 271 -2.61 12.42 -6.88
N ALA A 272 -2.25 11.80 -5.76
CA ALA A 272 -1.02 11.02 -5.67
C ALA A 272 -1.10 9.79 -6.58
N VAL A 273 0.04 9.38 -7.13
CA VAL A 273 0.15 8.32 -8.13
C VAL A 273 1.34 7.45 -7.82
N CYS A 274 1.13 6.13 -7.75
CA CYS A 274 2.23 5.21 -7.51
C CYS A 274 2.60 4.37 -8.74
N ASN A 275 3.90 4.29 -9.00
CA ASN A 275 4.54 3.50 -10.05
C ASN A 275 5.27 2.33 -9.40
N LEU A 276 4.83 1.11 -9.73
CA LEU A 276 5.13 -0.08 -8.92
C LEU A 276 5.93 -1.13 -9.71
N ALA A 277 6.92 -1.71 -9.05
CA ALA A 277 7.61 -2.92 -9.50
C ALA A 277 8.02 -3.78 -8.29
N SER A 278 8.15 -5.09 -8.48
CA SER A 278 8.59 -6.01 -7.44
C SER A 278 9.80 -6.83 -7.86
N ILE A 279 10.76 -6.93 -6.93
CA ILE A 279 11.99 -7.72 -7.11
C ILE A 279 11.76 -9.15 -6.60
N ALA A 280 12.16 -10.15 -7.39
CA ALA A 280 12.07 -11.57 -7.02
C ALA A 280 13.24 -11.95 -6.11
N VAL A 281 13.08 -11.79 -4.79
CA VAL A 281 14.20 -11.90 -3.84
C VAL A 281 14.77 -13.31 -3.72
N ASN A 282 14.04 -14.33 -4.16
CA ASN A 282 14.52 -15.70 -4.27
C ASN A 282 15.59 -15.90 -5.35
N MET A 283 15.67 -15.03 -6.36
CA MET A 283 16.65 -15.14 -7.45
C MET A 283 18.08 -14.81 -7.04
N PHE A 284 18.28 -14.24 -5.86
CA PHE A 284 19.60 -13.85 -5.33
C PHE A 284 20.18 -14.87 -4.36
N VAL A 285 19.49 -15.99 -4.13
CA VAL A 285 20.07 -17.14 -3.43
C VAL A 285 21.07 -17.81 -4.37
N ILE A 286 22.34 -17.84 -3.97
CA ILE A 286 23.44 -18.41 -4.76
C ILE A 286 23.20 -19.93 -4.94
N PRO A 287 23.64 -20.56 -6.04
CA PRO A 287 23.40 -21.99 -6.29
C PRO A 287 23.91 -22.95 -5.18
N ASP A 288 24.82 -22.49 -4.32
CA ASP A 288 25.26 -23.22 -3.13
C ASP A 288 24.16 -23.36 -2.05
N LYS A 289 23.07 -22.59 -2.18
CA LYS A 289 21.93 -22.48 -1.26
C LYS A 289 22.32 -22.10 0.17
N LYS A 290 23.43 -21.40 0.33
CA LYS A 290 23.95 -20.96 1.64
C LYS A 290 24.19 -19.46 1.70
N THR A 291 24.43 -18.84 0.55
CA THR A 291 24.79 -17.44 0.47
C THR A 291 23.78 -16.64 -0.34
N TYR A 292 23.70 -15.34 -0.06
CA TYR A 292 22.76 -14.41 -0.67
C TYR A 292 23.53 -13.26 -1.34
N ASP A 293 23.24 -13.00 -2.61
CA ASP A 293 23.97 -12.02 -3.43
C ASP A 293 23.39 -10.60 -3.30
N PHE A 294 23.83 -9.89 -2.27
CA PHE A 294 23.42 -8.51 -2.00
C PHE A 294 23.91 -7.51 -3.05
N GLU A 295 25.06 -7.75 -3.68
CA GLU A 295 25.59 -6.86 -4.74
C GLU A 295 24.73 -6.92 -6.00
N MET A 296 24.33 -8.14 -6.41
CA MET A 296 23.40 -8.31 -7.51
C MET A 296 22.02 -7.74 -7.16
N LEU A 297 21.53 -7.93 -5.93
CA LEU A 297 20.27 -7.31 -5.48
C LEU A 297 20.33 -5.78 -5.60
N LYS A 298 21.38 -5.14 -5.08
CA LYS A 298 21.60 -3.70 -5.21
C LYS A 298 21.61 -3.27 -6.68
N LYS A 299 22.34 -3.99 -7.55
CA LYS A 299 22.41 -3.68 -8.99
C LYS A 299 21.02 -3.72 -9.64
N ILE A 300 20.24 -4.77 -9.39
CA ILE A 300 18.88 -4.90 -9.93
C ILE A 300 18.00 -3.79 -9.40
N THR A 301 18.06 -3.47 -8.11
CA THR A 301 17.29 -2.37 -7.54
C THR A 301 17.57 -1.04 -8.24
N LYS A 302 18.84 -0.73 -8.54
CA LYS A 302 19.20 0.50 -9.27
C LYS A 302 18.55 0.58 -10.65
N VAL A 303 18.47 -0.55 -11.37
CA VAL A 303 17.77 -0.62 -12.66
C VAL A 303 16.27 -0.41 -12.48
N VAL A 304 15.66 -1.06 -11.49
CA VAL A 304 14.23 -0.89 -11.18
C VAL A 304 13.91 0.58 -10.85
N THR A 305 14.73 1.24 -10.03
CA THR A 305 14.58 2.67 -9.72
C THR A 305 14.62 3.54 -10.98
N LYS A 306 15.60 3.33 -11.86
CA LYS A 306 15.72 4.05 -13.14
C LYS A 306 14.54 3.80 -14.06
N ASN A 307 14.02 2.56 -14.09
CA ASN A 307 12.85 2.21 -14.88
C ASN A 307 11.61 2.93 -14.38
N LEU A 308 11.36 2.90 -13.07
CA LEU A 308 10.19 3.54 -12.46
C LEU A 308 10.25 5.07 -12.60
N ASP A 309 11.44 5.69 -12.48
CA ASP A 309 11.59 7.13 -12.73
C ASP A 309 11.27 7.49 -14.19
N LYS A 310 11.69 6.68 -15.17
CA LYS A 310 11.31 6.86 -16.58
C LYS A 310 9.80 6.67 -16.78
N VAL A 311 9.17 5.72 -16.10
CA VAL A 311 7.72 5.49 -16.17
C VAL A 311 6.94 6.75 -15.82
N ILE A 312 7.39 7.55 -14.84
CA ILE A 312 6.75 8.83 -14.48
C ILE A 312 6.60 9.75 -15.70
N ASP A 313 7.64 9.84 -16.53
CA ASP A 313 7.67 10.76 -17.66
C ASP A 313 6.88 10.25 -18.87
N VAL A 314 6.91 8.94 -19.13
CA VAL A 314 6.23 8.32 -20.29
C VAL A 314 4.77 7.93 -20.01
N ASN A 315 4.33 7.97 -18.75
CA ASN A 315 2.98 7.59 -18.36
C ASN A 315 1.90 8.53 -18.92
N TYR A 316 0.80 7.93 -19.39
CA TYR A 316 -0.43 8.67 -19.66
C TYR A 316 -1.24 8.86 -18.37
N TYR A 317 -1.42 10.11 -17.95
CA TYR A 317 -2.23 10.44 -16.77
C TYR A 317 -3.67 10.73 -17.17
N PRO A 318 -4.67 10.05 -16.57
CA PRO A 318 -6.08 10.28 -16.90
C PRO A 318 -6.60 11.65 -16.42
N LEU A 319 -5.90 12.28 -15.48
CA LEU A 319 -6.29 13.55 -14.85
C LEU A 319 -5.07 14.47 -14.69
N PRO A 320 -5.24 15.80 -14.84
CA PRO A 320 -4.15 16.75 -14.69
C PRO A 320 -3.61 16.82 -13.25
N GLU A 321 -4.44 16.66 -12.23
CA GLU A 321 -4.02 16.63 -10.82
C GLU A 321 -3.08 15.45 -10.53
N ALA A 322 -3.28 14.32 -11.22
CA ALA A 322 -2.42 13.15 -11.12
C ALA A 322 -1.04 13.39 -11.75
N ARG A 323 -1.02 14.06 -12.92
CA ARG A 323 0.24 14.47 -13.56
C ARG A 323 0.97 15.50 -12.71
N ASN A 324 0.25 16.47 -12.14
CA ASN A 324 0.81 17.51 -11.28
C ASN A 324 1.58 16.89 -10.10
N SER A 325 0.91 16.03 -9.32
CA SER A 325 1.51 15.36 -8.16
C SER A 325 2.74 14.53 -8.55
N ASN A 326 2.62 13.66 -9.56
CA ASN A 326 3.70 12.74 -9.89
C ASN A 326 4.92 13.45 -10.50
N MET A 327 4.72 14.51 -11.30
CA MET A 327 5.84 15.30 -11.84
C MET A 327 6.52 16.16 -10.76
N ARG A 328 5.78 16.57 -9.72
CA ARG A 328 6.29 17.43 -8.63
C ARG A 328 7.13 16.64 -7.62
N HIS A 329 6.66 15.46 -7.21
CA HIS A 329 7.24 14.67 -6.12
C HIS A 329 8.00 13.44 -6.60
N ARG A 330 7.63 12.92 -7.77
CA ARG A 330 8.24 11.75 -8.40
C ARG A 330 8.35 10.50 -7.52
N PRO A 331 7.33 10.11 -6.73
CA PRO A 331 7.38 8.90 -5.92
C PRO A 331 7.40 7.64 -6.80
N ILE A 332 8.10 6.63 -6.31
CA ILE A 332 8.09 5.26 -6.86
C ILE A 332 7.87 4.26 -5.72
N GLY A 333 7.34 3.09 -6.04
CA GLY A 333 7.11 2.01 -5.08
C GLY A 333 7.80 0.72 -5.50
N ILE A 334 8.97 0.47 -4.93
CA ILE A 334 9.70 -0.79 -5.09
C ILE A 334 9.26 -1.74 -3.97
N GLY A 335 8.76 -2.90 -4.37
CA GLY A 335 8.43 -4.00 -3.47
C GLY A 335 9.25 -5.25 -3.74
N ILE A 336 8.90 -6.32 -3.06
CA ILE A 336 9.50 -7.64 -3.23
C ILE A 336 8.44 -8.69 -3.47
N GLN A 337 8.85 -9.87 -3.89
CA GLN A 337 8.07 -11.10 -3.93
C GLN A 337 9.01 -12.29 -3.70
N GLY A 338 8.47 -13.40 -3.21
CA GLY A 338 9.23 -14.62 -2.97
C GLY A 338 10.14 -14.57 -1.75
N LEU A 339 9.77 -13.81 -0.71
CA LEU A 339 10.54 -13.79 0.55
C LEU A 339 10.54 -15.18 1.22
N ALA A 340 9.37 -15.81 1.31
CA ALA A 340 9.27 -17.17 1.85
C ALA A 340 10.05 -18.18 1.00
N ASP A 341 10.04 -18.05 -0.33
CA ASP A 341 10.88 -18.89 -1.20
C ASP A 341 12.36 -18.72 -0.89
N ALA A 342 12.84 -17.48 -0.70
CA ALA A 342 14.24 -17.22 -0.37
C ALA A 342 14.65 -17.88 0.95
N PHE A 343 13.80 -17.80 1.98
CA PHE A 343 14.02 -18.47 3.27
C PHE A 343 14.04 -19.99 3.14
N ILE A 344 13.08 -20.58 2.43
CA ILE A 344 13.04 -22.04 2.22
C ILE A 344 14.26 -22.52 1.44
N LEU A 345 14.68 -21.78 0.40
CA LEU A 345 15.86 -22.11 -0.40
C LEU A 345 17.14 -22.10 0.46
N LEU A 346 17.24 -21.19 1.41
CA LEU A 346 18.35 -21.07 2.37
C LEU A 346 18.19 -21.95 3.62
N ARG A 347 17.11 -22.74 3.71
CA ARG A 347 16.79 -23.60 4.86
C ARG A 347 16.61 -22.82 6.17
N MET A 348 16.00 -21.65 6.09
CA MET A 348 15.69 -20.80 7.23
C MET A 348 14.19 -20.88 7.54
N PRO A 349 13.78 -21.36 8.73
CA PRO A 349 12.42 -21.17 9.23
C PRO A 349 12.04 -19.69 9.21
N PHE A 350 10.80 -19.38 8.84
CA PHE A 350 10.37 -17.98 8.67
C PHE A 350 10.55 -17.13 9.94
N ASP A 351 10.42 -17.75 11.12
CA ASP A 351 10.54 -17.14 12.44
C ASP A 351 11.94 -17.27 13.07
N SER A 352 12.94 -17.75 12.31
CA SER A 352 14.32 -17.89 12.82
C SER A 352 15.07 -16.55 12.92
N GLU A 353 16.10 -16.48 13.76
CA GLU A 353 16.94 -15.28 13.89
C GLU A 353 17.69 -14.97 12.59
N GLU A 354 18.11 -16.01 11.86
CA GLU A 354 18.76 -15.88 10.55
C GLU A 354 17.82 -15.30 9.50
N ALA A 355 16.56 -15.77 9.45
CA ALA A 355 15.54 -15.20 8.57
C ALA A 355 15.26 -13.73 8.91
N ALA A 356 15.18 -13.40 10.20
CA ALA A 356 15.00 -12.02 10.66
C ALA A 356 16.19 -11.10 10.29
N LEU A 357 17.43 -11.60 10.37
CA LEU A 357 18.61 -10.87 9.92
C LEU A 357 18.62 -10.68 8.40
N LEU A 358 18.38 -11.75 7.64
CA LEU A 358 18.33 -11.68 6.18
C LEU A 358 17.22 -10.73 5.70
N ASN A 359 16.06 -10.74 6.34
CA ASN A 359 14.99 -9.78 6.08
C ASN A 359 15.49 -8.33 6.18
N ARG A 360 16.20 -7.98 7.27
CA ARG A 360 16.79 -6.63 7.43
C ARG A 360 17.77 -6.33 6.30
N GLN A 361 18.70 -7.25 6.01
CA GLN A 361 19.73 -7.06 5.00
C GLN A 361 19.17 -6.91 3.58
N ILE A 362 18.13 -7.67 3.21
CA ILE A 362 17.43 -7.53 1.93
C ILE A 362 16.84 -6.12 1.82
N PHE A 363 16.06 -5.67 2.80
CA PHE A 363 15.41 -4.37 2.74
C PHE A 363 16.41 -3.20 2.85
N GLU A 364 17.48 -3.33 3.63
CA GLU A 364 18.59 -2.37 3.67
C GLU A 364 19.24 -2.23 2.30
N THR A 365 19.51 -3.36 1.63
CA THR A 365 20.12 -3.39 0.30
C THR A 365 19.25 -2.72 -0.76
N ILE A 366 17.95 -3.02 -0.78
CA ILE A 366 17.04 -2.41 -1.74
C ILE A 366 16.92 -0.90 -1.44
N TYR A 367 16.77 -0.49 -0.18
CA TYR A 367 16.69 0.93 0.14
C TYR A 367 17.98 1.68 -0.22
N TYR A 368 19.14 1.10 0.06
CA TYR A 368 20.45 1.65 -0.32
C TYR A 368 20.59 1.80 -1.83
N GLY A 369 20.33 0.73 -2.59
CA GLY A 369 20.42 0.73 -4.05
C GLY A 369 19.46 1.72 -4.69
N ALA A 370 18.24 1.82 -4.17
CA ALA A 370 17.25 2.76 -4.67
C ALA A 370 17.63 4.22 -4.42
N LEU A 371 18.13 4.54 -3.22
CA LEU A 371 18.64 5.89 -2.90
C LEU A 371 19.87 6.24 -3.74
N GLU A 372 20.81 5.31 -3.92
CA GLU A 372 21.99 5.52 -4.74
C GLU A 372 21.60 5.82 -6.20
N ALA A 373 20.71 5.02 -6.80
CA ALA A 373 20.22 5.30 -8.15
C ALA A 373 19.45 6.64 -8.23
N SER A 374 18.62 6.96 -7.24
CA SER A 374 17.88 8.23 -7.23
C SER A 374 18.82 9.44 -7.10
N CYS A 375 19.90 9.31 -6.34
CA CYS A 375 20.97 10.31 -6.23
C CYS A 375 21.76 10.44 -7.55
N GLU A 376 22.10 9.32 -8.21
CA GLU A 376 22.75 9.32 -9.54
C GLU A 376 21.91 10.01 -10.62
N ILE A 377 20.59 9.89 -10.56
CA ILE A 377 19.69 10.59 -11.47
C ILE A 377 19.66 12.09 -11.10
N ALA A 378 19.56 12.43 -9.81
CA ALA A 378 19.55 13.82 -9.35
C ALA A 378 20.85 14.56 -9.70
N GLU A 379 22.00 13.90 -9.67
CA GLU A 379 23.27 14.48 -10.13
C GLU A 379 23.22 14.92 -11.61
N LYS A 380 22.44 14.22 -12.45
CA LYS A 380 22.35 14.50 -13.89
C LYS A 380 21.26 15.51 -14.24
N VAL A 381 20.09 15.41 -13.60
CA VAL A 381 18.88 16.17 -13.99
C VAL A 381 18.26 16.98 -12.86
N GLY A 382 18.94 17.07 -11.72
CA GLY A 382 18.48 17.73 -10.51
C GLY A 382 17.50 16.90 -9.67
N PRO A 383 17.33 17.27 -8.39
CA PRO A 383 16.36 16.62 -7.50
C PRO A 383 14.91 16.85 -7.96
N TYR A 384 13.94 16.16 -7.34
CA TYR A 384 12.52 16.46 -7.58
C TYR A 384 12.15 17.86 -7.06
N SER A 385 11.11 18.45 -7.64
CA SER A 385 10.76 19.86 -7.47
C SER A 385 10.48 20.27 -6.02
N SER A 386 9.96 19.35 -5.19
CA SER A 386 9.65 19.60 -3.77
C SER A 386 10.68 18.97 -2.80
N TYR A 387 11.92 18.78 -3.24
CA TYR A 387 12.98 18.17 -2.43
C TYR A 387 13.41 19.04 -1.25
N GLU A 388 13.55 20.34 -1.48
CA GLU A 388 13.99 21.27 -0.45
C GLU A 388 13.02 21.30 0.75
N GLY A 389 13.59 21.18 1.95
CA GLY A 389 12.83 21.11 3.21
C GLY A 389 12.38 19.70 3.60
N SER A 390 12.46 18.71 2.70
CA SER A 390 12.21 17.29 3.02
C SER A 390 13.21 16.76 4.05
N PRO A 391 12.86 15.73 4.83
CA PRO A 391 13.81 15.07 5.72
C PRO A 391 15.11 14.61 5.06
N VAL A 392 15.03 14.03 3.85
CA VAL A 392 16.23 13.60 3.12
C VAL A 392 17.13 14.78 2.77
N SER A 393 16.59 15.96 2.47
CA SER A 393 17.39 17.20 2.29
C SER A 393 18.15 17.64 3.56
N LYS A 394 17.72 17.16 4.73
CA LYS A 394 18.33 17.40 6.03
C LYS A 394 19.22 16.23 6.50
N GLY A 395 19.50 15.27 5.63
CA GLY A 395 20.30 14.08 5.94
C GLY A 395 19.58 13.02 6.79
N ILE A 396 18.24 13.12 6.91
CA ILE A 396 17.40 12.19 7.67
C ILE A 396 16.80 11.17 6.70
N LEU A 397 17.25 9.91 6.79
CA LEU A 397 16.73 8.79 6.03
C LEU A 397 15.68 8.01 6.84
N GLN A 398 15.06 7.02 6.22
CA GLN A 398 13.92 6.32 6.83
C GLN A 398 14.27 5.71 8.20
N TYR A 399 15.39 5.00 8.32
CA TYR A 399 15.80 4.36 9.58
C TYR A 399 16.05 5.38 10.70
N ASP A 400 16.49 6.61 10.38
CA ASP A 400 16.67 7.68 11.37
C ASP A 400 15.32 8.06 11.99
N MET A 401 14.26 8.11 11.19
CA MET A 401 12.88 8.40 11.67
C MET A 401 12.30 7.29 12.56
N TRP A 402 12.91 6.09 12.55
CA TRP A 402 12.59 4.98 13.43
C TRP A 402 13.58 4.83 14.59
N ASN A 403 14.59 5.69 14.69
CA ASN A 403 15.70 5.57 15.64
C ASN A 403 16.43 4.20 15.55
N VAL A 404 16.59 3.68 14.33
CA VAL A 404 17.27 2.41 14.06
C VAL A 404 18.65 2.68 13.49
N THR A 405 19.66 1.96 13.99
CA THR A 405 20.98 1.88 13.35
C THR A 405 20.99 0.70 12.39
N PRO A 406 21.25 0.89 11.09
CA PRO A 406 21.36 -0.20 10.11
C PRO A 406 22.49 -1.19 10.42
N THR A 407 22.52 -2.33 9.74
CA THR A 407 23.70 -3.21 9.75
C THR A 407 24.91 -2.56 9.07
N ASP A 408 26.08 -3.19 9.21
CA ASP A 408 27.34 -2.78 8.58
C ASP A 408 27.48 -3.23 7.11
N LEU A 409 26.43 -3.80 6.52
CA LEU A 409 26.45 -4.31 5.14
C LEU A 409 26.71 -3.21 4.09
N TRP A 410 26.23 -1.99 4.34
CA TRP A 410 26.37 -0.87 3.40
C TRP A 410 26.86 0.41 4.10
N ASP A 411 27.70 1.17 3.40
CA ASP A 411 28.22 2.45 3.90
C ASP A 411 27.20 3.58 3.69
N TRP A 412 26.36 3.79 4.70
CA TRP A 412 25.35 4.84 4.73
C TRP A 412 25.91 6.25 4.87
N ALA A 413 27.12 6.41 5.44
CA ALA A 413 27.75 7.72 5.59
C ALA A 413 28.15 8.25 4.21
N VAL A 414 28.81 7.43 3.40
CA VAL A 414 29.17 7.76 2.01
C VAL A 414 27.93 8.08 1.18
N LEU A 415 26.83 7.34 1.36
CA LEU A 415 25.59 7.62 0.64
C LEU A 415 24.95 8.94 1.10
N LYS A 416 24.91 9.23 2.41
CA LYS A 416 24.41 10.51 2.94
C LYS A 416 25.23 11.70 2.43
N GLU A 417 26.55 11.57 2.30
CA GLU A 417 27.41 12.62 1.71
C GLU A 417 27.07 12.88 0.24
N LYS A 418 26.87 11.83 -0.57
CA LYS A 418 26.43 11.97 -1.97
C LYS A 418 25.07 12.66 -2.07
N ILE A 419 24.11 12.22 -1.24
CA ILE A 419 22.76 12.80 -1.19
C ILE A 419 22.83 14.28 -0.76
N ALA A 420 23.64 14.63 0.24
CA ALA A 420 23.80 16.01 0.66
C ALA A 420 24.35 16.92 -0.45
N LYS A 421 25.17 16.37 -1.34
CA LYS A 421 25.76 17.11 -2.47
C LYS A 421 24.82 17.23 -3.68
N HIS A 422 24.06 16.19 -4.00
CA HIS A 422 23.33 16.08 -5.27
C HIS A 422 21.81 16.00 -5.13
N GLY A 423 21.30 15.77 -3.92
CA GLY A 423 19.89 15.46 -3.67
C GLY A 423 19.48 14.08 -4.17
N VAL A 424 18.17 13.84 -4.24
CA VAL A 424 17.58 12.61 -4.82
C VAL A 424 16.47 12.96 -5.80
N ARG A 425 16.25 12.11 -6.80
CA ARG A 425 15.26 12.35 -7.87
C ARG A 425 13.83 11.99 -7.46
N ASN A 426 13.64 11.14 -6.46
CA ASN A 426 12.33 10.60 -6.10
C ASN A 426 12.05 10.85 -4.62
N SER A 427 10.84 11.33 -4.28
CA SER A 427 10.49 11.62 -2.89
C SER A 427 10.36 10.36 -2.02
N LEU A 428 9.89 9.27 -2.60
CA LEU A 428 9.66 7.97 -1.96
C LEU A 428 10.13 6.87 -2.91
N LEU A 429 10.56 5.74 -2.35
CA LEU A 429 11.24 4.67 -3.12
C LEU A 429 10.66 3.27 -2.87
N MET A 430 10.26 2.98 -1.63
CA MET A 430 9.96 1.63 -1.16
C MET A 430 8.51 1.53 -0.75
N ALA A 431 7.80 0.54 -1.30
CA ALA A 431 6.43 0.22 -0.91
C ALA A 431 6.11 -1.24 -1.29
N PRO A 432 6.42 -2.21 -0.41
CA PRO A 432 6.09 -3.62 -0.64
C PRO A 432 4.58 -3.80 -0.79
N MET A 433 4.16 -4.07 -2.02
CA MET A 433 2.76 -4.22 -2.41
C MET A 433 2.31 -5.69 -2.34
N PRO A 434 0.99 -5.96 -2.35
CA PRO A 434 0.48 -7.27 -2.73
C PRO A 434 0.88 -7.60 -4.17
N THR A 435 1.50 -8.77 -4.37
CA THR A 435 1.99 -9.22 -5.68
C THR A 435 1.15 -10.34 -6.28
N ALA A 436 -0.15 -10.37 -5.98
CA ALA A 436 -1.06 -11.49 -6.27
C ALA A 436 -0.96 -12.04 -7.69
N SER A 437 -0.97 -11.18 -8.70
CA SER A 437 -0.86 -11.65 -10.10
C SER A 437 0.60 -11.85 -10.53
N THR A 438 1.51 -10.96 -10.13
CA THR A 438 2.89 -10.97 -10.62
C THR A 438 3.74 -12.08 -9.99
N ALA A 439 3.53 -12.40 -8.71
CA ALA A 439 4.19 -13.54 -8.05
C ALA A 439 3.75 -14.87 -8.65
N GLN A 440 2.47 -15.00 -9.00
CA GLN A 440 1.97 -16.16 -9.73
C GLN A 440 2.61 -16.31 -11.12
N ILE A 441 2.85 -15.20 -11.84
CA ILE A 441 3.54 -15.23 -13.15
C ILE A 441 4.99 -15.71 -12.98
N LEU A 442 5.70 -15.25 -11.94
CA LEU A 442 7.09 -15.64 -11.70
C LEU A 442 7.23 -17.01 -11.01
N GLY A 443 6.15 -17.54 -10.42
CA GLY A 443 6.14 -18.81 -9.69
C GLY A 443 6.60 -18.70 -8.23
N ASN A 444 6.47 -17.51 -7.64
CA ASN A 444 6.91 -17.18 -6.27
C ASN A 444 5.72 -17.07 -5.31
N ASN A 445 5.99 -17.12 -4.00
CA ASN A 445 5.05 -16.71 -2.97
C ASN A 445 4.84 -15.18 -2.98
N GLU A 446 3.68 -14.76 -2.50
CA GLU A 446 3.27 -13.36 -2.56
C GLU A 446 4.07 -12.48 -1.58
N SER A 447 4.53 -11.33 -2.08
CA SER A 447 5.11 -10.24 -1.30
C SER A 447 6.15 -10.71 -0.26
N MET A 448 6.03 -10.20 0.96
CA MET A 448 6.78 -10.56 2.15
C MET A 448 6.02 -11.57 3.05
N GLU A 449 5.01 -12.25 2.52
CA GLU A 449 4.16 -13.15 3.31
C GLU A 449 4.79 -14.54 3.47
N PRO A 450 4.50 -15.25 4.58
CA PRO A 450 4.79 -16.68 4.68
C PRO A 450 3.90 -17.48 3.71
N TYR A 451 4.23 -18.75 3.48
CA TYR A 451 3.32 -19.65 2.76
C TYR A 451 2.03 -19.82 3.55
N THR A 452 0.89 -19.50 2.92
CA THR A 452 -0.43 -19.65 3.54
C THR A 452 -0.88 -21.11 3.64
N SER A 453 -0.42 -21.95 2.71
CA SER A 453 -0.68 -23.38 2.67
C SER A 453 0.35 -24.11 1.81
N ASN A 454 0.71 -25.34 2.17
CA ASN A 454 1.55 -26.18 1.32
C ASN A 454 0.78 -26.85 0.18
N ILE A 455 -0.54 -26.96 0.26
CA ILE A 455 -1.40 -27.42 -0.83
C ILE A 455 -2.68 -26.60 -0.84
N TYR A 456 -2.98 -25.93 -1.96
CA TYR A 456 -4.23 -25.21 -2.13
C TYR A 456 -4.88 -25.54 -3.48
N THR A 457 -6.21 -25.48 -3.53
CA THR A 457 -6.97 -25.67 -4.76
C THR A 457 -7.16 -24.33 -5.45
N ARG A 458 -6.62 -24.22 -6.66
CA ARG A 458 -6.79 -23.05 -7.52
C ARG A 458 -7.97 -23.26 -8.45
N ARG A 459 -8.94 -22.36 -8.38
CA ARG A 459 -10.05 -22.28 -9.34
C ARG A 459 -9.67 -21.32 -10.47
N VAL A 460 -9.67 -21.82 -11.70
CA VAL A 460 -9.55 -21.01 -12.93
C VAL A 460 -10.75 -21.29 -13.83
N LEU A 461 -10.95 -20.48 -14.87
CA LEU A 461 -12.04 -20.68 -15.84
C LEU A 461 -12.01 -22.09 -16.48
N ALA A 462 -10.84 -22.71 -16.56
CA ALA A 462 -10.64 -24.06 -17.11
C ALA A 462 -10.88 -25.21 -16.12
N GLY A 463 -11.13 -24.94 -14.82
CA GLY A 463 -11.36 -25.96 -13.80
C GLY A 463 -10.63 -25.71 -12.48
N GLU A 464 -10.60 -26.74 -11.64
CA GLU A 464 -9.89 -26.73 -10.35
C GLU A 464 -8.56 -27.49 -10.45
N PHE A 465 -7.47 -26.84 -10.06
CA PHE A 465 -6.13 -27.41 -10.06
C PHE A 465 -5.55 -27.39 -8.65
N GLN A 466 -5.01 -28.51 -8.18
CA GLN A 466 -4.26 -28.53 -6.93
C GLN A 466 -2.85 -27.98 -7.17
N VAL A 467 -2.50 -26.92 -6.45
CA VAL A 467 -1.15 -26.35 -6.44
C VAL A 467 -0.47 -26.80 -5.17
N VAL A 468 0.68 -27.46 -5.31
CA VAL A 468 1.54 -27.92 -4.20
C VAL A 468 2.72 -26.96 -4.09
N ASN A 469 3.14 -26.65 -2.88
CA ASN A 469 4.40 -25.97 -2.61
C ASN A 469 5.54 -26.78 -3.24
N HIS A 470 6.14 -26.23 -4.30
CA HIS A 470 7.10 -26.94 -5.12
C HIS A 470 8.42 -27.21 -4.37
N HIS A 471 8.77 -26.39 -3.37
CA HIS A 471 9.91 -26.61 -2.49
C HIS A 471 9.68 -27.84 -1.60
N LEU A 472 8.53 -27.89 -0.91
CA LEU A 472 8.16 -29.04 -0.08
C LEU A 472 8.07 -30.32 -0.91
N LEU A 473 7.45 -30.26 -2.08
CA LEU A 473 7.34 -31.42 -2.97
C LEU A 473 8.71 -31.98 -3.34
N LYS A 474 9.65 -31.09 -3.67
CA LYS A 474 11.03 -31.45 -3.98
C LYS A 474 11.71 -32.11 -2.78
N ASP A 475 11.60 -31.53 -1.58
CA ASP A 475 12.20 -32.07 -0.36
C ASP A 475 11.66 -33.45 0.01
N LEU A 476 10.33 -33.62 -0.05
CA LEU A 476 9.70 -34.90 0.24
C LEU A 476 10.07 -35.96 -0.80
N THR A 477 10.24 -35.57 -2.07
CA THR A 477 10.65 -36.49 -3.14
C THR A 477 12.12 -36.90 -2.99
N GLU A 478 13.01 -35.95 -2.73
CA GLU A 478 14.45 -36.22 -2.50
C GLU A 478 14.68 -37.15 -1.29
N ARG A 479 13.81 -37.09 -0.27
CA ARG A 479 13.85 -37.97 0.90
C ARG A 479 13.04 -39.27 0.73
N GLY A 480 12.45 -39.53 -0.44
CA GLY A 480 11.63 -40.72 -0.68
C GLY A 480 10.34 -40.78 0.14
N LEU A 481 9.86 -39.64 0.65
CA LEU A 481 8.66 -39.51 1.47
C LEU A 481 7.41 -39.18 0.66
N TRP A 482 7.56 -38.71 -0.58
CA TRP A 482 6.42 -38.31 -1.42
C TRP A 482 5.70 -39.52 -2.03
N ASN A 483 4.40 -39.64 -1.74
CA ASN A 483 3.50 -40.63 -2.33
C ASN A 483 2.04 -40.14 -2.20
N ASP A 484 1.08 -40.89 -2.76
CA ASP A 484 -0.35 -40.53 -2.72
C ASP A 484 -0.91 -40.45 -1.29
N LEU A 485 -0.39 -41.27 -0.36
CA LEU A 485 -0.78 -41.21 1.05
C LEU A 485 -0.34 -39.89 1.69
N MET A 486 0.90 -39.47 1.46
CA MET A 486 1.46 -38.20 1.94
C MET A 486 0.65 -37.01 1.42
N LYS A 487 0.35 -37.00 0.11
CA LYS A 487 -0.50 -35.98 -0.50
C LYS A 487 -1.87 -35.88 0.18
N ASN A 488 -2.53 -37.03 0.40
CA ASN A 488 -3.83 -37.07 1.06
C ASN A 488 -3.76 -36.64 2.53
N GLN A 489 -2.68 -36.95 3.24
CA GLN A 489 -2.45 -36.48 4.61
C GLN A 489 -2.29 -34.95 4.68
N ILE A 490 -1.54 -34.35 3.77
CA ILE A 490 -1.38 -32.88 3.71
C ILE A 490 -2.73 -32.22 3.42
N LEU A 491 -3.51 -32.76 2.48
CA LEU A 491 -4.87 -32.28 2.19
C LEU A 491 -5.80 -32.40 3.41
N ALA A 492 -5.78 -33.55 4.10
CA ALA A 492 -6.58 -33.76 5.30
C ALA A 492 -6.21 -32.82 6.46
N ASN A 493 -4.97 -32.34 6.49
CA ASN A 493 -4.48 -31.34 7.45
C ASN A 493 -4.58 -29.90 6.90
N SER A 494 -5.42 -29.64 5.90
CA SER A 494 -5.62 -28.32 5.29
C SER A 494 -4.32 -27.64 4.84
N GLY A 495 -3.38 -28.43 4.31
CA GLY A 495 -2.07 -27.94 3.85
C GLY A 495 -0.98 -27.90 4.91
N SER A 496 -1.26 -28.26 6.16
CA SER A 496 -0.26 -28.35 7.22
C SER A 496 0.49 -29.68 7.19
N ILE A 497 1.79 -29.64 7.50
CA ILE A 497 2.67 -30.82 7.63
C ILE A 497 3.06 -31.15 9.07
N GLN A 498 2.69 -30.31 10.04
CA GLN A 498 3.17 -30.40 11.43
C GLN A 498 2.80 -31.74 12.09
N ASN A 499 1.55 -32.17 11.86
CA ASN A 499 0.97 -33.35 12.50
C ASN A 499 1.16 -34.64 11.71
N ILE A 500 1.93 -34.63 10.62
CA ILE A 500 2.14 -35.81 9.78
C ILE A 500 3.33 -36.61 10.33
N PRO A 501 3.12 -37.85 10.80
CA PRO A 501 4.21 -38.70 11.24
C PRO A 501 5.13 -39.07 10.07
N GLY A 502 6.44 -39.09 10.30
CA GLY A 502 7.43 -39.45 9.29
C GLY A 502 7.98 -38.28 8.46
N ILE A 503 7.38 -37.08 8.53
CA ILE A 503 8.05 -35.86 8.07
C ILE A 503 9.04 -35.42 9.16
N PRO A 504 10.33 -35.26 8.84
CA PRO A 504 11.35 -34.76 9.76
C PRO A 504 11.06 -33.34 10.27
N ASP A 505 11.49 -33.04 11.50
CA ASP A 505 11.22 -31.75 12.14
C ASP A 505 11.91 -30.57 11.42
N ASP A 506 13.03 -30.81 10.75
CA ASP A 506 13.72 -29.79 9.95
C ASP A 506 12.92 -29.36 8.71
N ILE A 507 12.11 -30.26 8.12
CA ILE A 507 11.16 -29.88 7.05
C ILE A 507 9.95 -29.17 7.63
N LYS A 508 9.46 -29.61 8.80
CA LYS A 508 8.31 -28.98 9.45
C LYS A 508 8.59 -27.54 9.87
N ALA A 509 9.83 -27.21 10.19
CA ALA A 509 10.20 -25.86 10.58
C ALA A 509 10.22 -24.87 9.39
N LEU A 510 10.40 -25.36 8.15
CA LEU A 510 10.38 -24.54 6.93
C LEU A 510 8.95 -24.27 6.45
#